data_AF-A0A8F1MCH6-F1
#
_entry.id   AF-A0A8F1MCH6-F1
#
_cell.length_a   1.000
_cell.length_b   1.000
_cell.length_c   1.000
_cell.angle_alpha   90.00
_cell.angle_beta   90.00
_cell.angle_gamma   90.00
#
_symmetry.space_group_name_H-M   'P 1'
#
loop_
_entity.id
_entity.type
_entity.pdbx_description
1 polymer ?
#
loop_
_entity_poly.entity_id
_entity_poly.type
_entity_poly.pdbx_seq_one_letter_code
_entity_poly.pdbx_strand_id
1 'polypeptide(L)'
;MREQNSSVSTSTQERQTDAAHLDLLKHDIPESWYPSPEAQKLVGVLEADVDREKGDAIYHAYRSLKILSTFCKTLDPERRRAMADAMLLHDIPGRTLHRETDERAKLSDRVQEGWKEYIAQLEDSDKSVIDYMHDQVVIGTEARDYRESIKHQSNGISAHDKEQIMNSSYEGMVNVAGWRMGMPEIRGTALEKLAGEVNIESLVIKAAEMMDNLKNPPKQDSQQLRNILEAESFYCPFLEAIGYDAMAAEMASTCNIYRLRGQGREDIIDKAVEAYRTNAEKDPAELAMQMFGLSEKPEVSWIVNKTSDEVYSGVNCRFAELMIPIAGALRRVLFRQKSIGSTAKKMSVKGEGYDIMDAFAFLVICDAGDDTFDRNHHYEMRDEEIAEIHATQTEDLAKVFSSFVDTITVNNNLLLRSGDGVSQPIYVQGDSTYVNTVHGALSSANKAVVNQELREEETPYRVSRASALVGPEGLPVEVQIMTDLDRKLARTDVTSHAVYKNNGNDSLRWLQKLHKRVEHMKYGKGNPISRAMGKTALTAITRGVYPVMFAPNALYRKRAIVSV
;
A
#
# COMPACT_ATOMS: atom_id res chain seq x y z
N MET A 1 34.65 -26.27 -52.45
CA MET A 1 34.60 -24.94 -53.10
C MET A 1 33.23 -24.36 -52.78
N ARG A 2 33.03 -23.24 -52.08
CA ARG A 2 33.88 -22.22 -51.45
C ARG A 2 33.09 -21.73 -50.24
N GLU A 3 33.77 -21.60 -49.11
CA GLU A 3 33.32 -20.81 -47.96
C GLU A 3 33.23 -19.33 -48.35
N GLN A 4 32.27 -18.61 -47.77
CA GLN A 4 32.45 -17.20 -47.44
C GLN A 4 31.68 -16.87 -46.15
N ASN A 5 32.47 -16.60 -45.12
CA ASN A 5 32.09 -16.09 -43.81
C ASN A 5 31.38 -14.73 -43.92
N SER A 6 30.34 -14.53 -43.12
CA SER A 6 30.16 -13.28 -42.39
C SER A 6 29.83 -13.60 -40.93
N SER A 7 30.68 -13.05 -40.07
CA SER A 7 30.75 -13.25 -38.63
C SER A 7 29.47 -12.81 -37.93
N VAL A 8 28.74 -13.75 -37.33
CA VAL A 8 27.82 -13.45 -36.23
C VAL A 8 28.69 -13.29 -34.98
N SER A 9 28.78 -12.05 -34.50
CA SER A 9 29.42 -11.72 -33.24
C SER A 9 28.64 -12.32 -32.08
N THR A 10 29.00 -13.53 -31.68
CA THR A 10 28.70 -14.04 -30.34
C THR A 10 29.62 -13.32 -29.35
N SER A 11 29.26 -12.08 -28.98
CA SER A 11 29.73 -11.49 -27.73
C SER A 11 28.79 -11.95 -26.63
N THR A 12 28.86 -13.24 -26.33
CA THR A 12 28.51 -13.76 -25.01
C THR A 12 29.56 -13.19 -24.07
N GLN A 13 29.36 -11.94 -23.64
CA GLN A 13 30.09 -11.38 -22.52
C GLN A 13 29.86 -12.33 -21.36
N GLU A 14 30.94 -12.99 -20.96
CA GLU A 14 31.05 -13.81 -19.78
C GLU A 14 30.40 -13.07 -18.62
N ARG A 15 29.25 -13.57 -18.15
CA ARG A 15 28.67 -13.16 -16.88
C ARG A 15 29.66 -13.59 -15.79
N GLN A 16 30.63 -12.73 -15.48
CA GLN A 16 31.17 -12.66 -14.14
C GLN A 16 29.97 -12.46 -13.23
N THR A 17 29.64 -13.52 -12.48
CA THR A 17 28.60 -13.50 -11.47
C THR A 17 29.13 -12.67 -10.31
N ASP A 18 29.06 -11.35 -10.45
CA ASP A 18 29.34 -10.42 -9.35
C ASP A 18 28.46 -10.78 -8.16
N ALA A 19 29.02 -10.70 -6.94
CA ALA A 19 28.31 -11.02 -5.70
C ALA A 19 26.98 -10.25 -5.57
N ALA A 20 26.92 -9.02 -6.10
CA ALA A 20 25.70 -8.21 -6.13
C ALA A 20 24.60 -8.78 -7.04
N HIS A 21 24.97 -9.37 -8.19
CA HIS A 21 24.02 -10.08 -9.05
C HIS A 21 23.48 -11.34 -8.35
N LEU A 22 24.30 -12.01 -7.53
CA LEU A 22 23.85 -13.13 -6.70
C LEU A 22 22.85 -12.68 -5.62
N ASP A 23 23.01 -11.50 -5.02
CA ASP A 23 22.04 -10.97 -4.06
C ASP A 23 20.68 -10.66 -4.70
N LEU A 24 20.67 -10.12 -5.94
CA LEU A 24 19.42 -9.89 -6.68
C LEU A 24 18.66 -11.21 -6.93
N LEU A 25 19.39 -12.26 -7.31
CA LEU A 25 18.82 -13.59 -7.53
C LEU A 25 18.35 -14.21 -6.21
N LYS A 26 19.13 -14.10 -5.14
CA LYS A 26 18.81 -14.64 -3.81
C LYS A 26 17.50 -14.09 -3.25
N HIS A 27 17.18 -12.83 -3.55
CA HIS A 27 15.96 -12.17 -3.07
C HIS A 27 14.82 -12.21 -4.10
N ASP A 28 14.95 -12.97 -5.18
CA ASP A 28 13.96 -13.08 -6.28
C ASP A 28 13.56 -11.71 -6.87
N ILE A 29 14.48 -10.75 -6.96
CA ILE A 29 14.16 -9.44 -7.51
C ILE A 29 13.98 -9.60 -9.03
N PRO A 30 12.88 -9.11 -9.63
CA PRO A 30 12.67 -9.24 -11.07
C PRO A 30 13.64 -8.32 -11.84
N GLU A 31 14.10 -8.76 -13.02
CA GLU A 31 15.06 -8.00 -13.85
C GLU A 31 14.60 -6.57 -14.16
N SER A 32 13.29 -6.35 -14.32
CA SER A 32 12.70 -5.02 -14.53
C SER A 32 12.84 -4.05 -13.35
N TRP A 33 13.37 -4.52 -12.22
CA TRP A 33 13.66 -3.78 -10.99
C TRP A 33 15.13 -3.86 -10.59
N TYR A 34 16.01 -4.33 -11.46
CA TYR A 34 17.44 -4.34 -11.14
C TYR A 34 17.97 -2.92 -10.95
N PRO A 35 18.58 -2.63 -9.79
CA PRO A 35 19.27 -1.38 -9.55
C PRO A 35 20.53 -1.30 -10.42
N SER A 36 21.04 -0.08 -10.60
CA SER A 36 22.28 0.16 -11.33
C SER A 36 23.46 -0.59 -10.67
N PRO A 37 24.45 -1.06 -11.46
CA PRO A 37 25.69 -1.62 -10.91
C PRO A 37 26.38 -0.67 -9.94
N GLU A 38 26.29 0.63 -10.18
CA GLU A 38 26.89 1.68 -9.36
C GLU A 38 26.21 1.79 -8.00
N ALA A 39 24.87 1.69 -7.94
CA ALA A 39 24.13 1.63 -6.68
C ALA A 39 24.45 0.33 -5.91
N GLN A 40 24.57 -0.79 -6.61
CA GLN A 40 24.97 -2.08 -6.01
C GLN A 40 26.38 -2.02 -5.40
N LYS A 41 27.32 -1.36 -6.07
CA LYS A 41 28.66 -1.11 -5.52
C LYS A 41 28.60 -0.23 -4.27
N LEU A 42 27.80 0.84 -4.31
CA LEU A 42 27.70 1.79 -3.19
C LEU A 42 27.06 1.16 -1.95
N VAL A 43 25.98 0.40 -2.09
CA VAL A 43 25.36 -0.26 -0.91
C VAL A 43 26.34 -1.22 -0.23
N GLY A 44 27.28 -1.81 -0.99
CA GLY A 44 28.35 -2.66 -0.45
C GLY A 44 29.22 -1.96 0.61
N VAL A 45 29.31 -0.64 0.61
CA VAL A 45 30.02 0.13 1.66
C VAL A 45 29.40 -0.10 3.05
N LEU A 46 28.10 -0.43 3.11
CA LEU A 46 27.39 -0.75 4.35
C LEU A 46 27.75 -2.12 4.93
N GLU A 47 28.65 -2.90 4.32
CA GLU A 47 29.27 -4.05 4.99
C GLU A 47 30.02 -3.62 6.27
N ALA A 48 30.50 -2.38 6.29
CA ALA A 48 31.14 -1.75 7.45
C ALA A 48 30.17 -1.00 8.37
N ASP A 49 28.84 -1.20 8.24
CA ASP A 49 27.86 -0.59 9.16
C ASP A 49 28.10 -1.08 10.59
N VAL A 50 28.19 -0.12 11.52
CA VAL A 50 28.51 -0.34 12.94
C VAL A 50 27.26 -0.37 13.82
N ASP A 51 26.12 0.04 13.27
CA ASP A 51 24.84 0.07 13.98
C ASP A 51 24.03 -1.23 13.79
N ARG A 52 24.47 -2.13 12.90
CA ARG A 52 23.80 -3.41 12.62
C ARG A 52 24.81 -4.57 12.62
N GLU A 53 24.29 -5.80 12.72
CA GLU A 53 25.10 -7.00 12.52
C GLU A 53 25.69 -7.00 11.09
N LYS A 54 26.90 -7.57 10.92
CA LYS A 54 27.65 -7.49 9.66
C LYS A 54 26.80 -7.98 8.48
N GLY A 55 26.60 -7.10 7.49
CA GLY A 55 25.84 -7.39 6.27
C GLY A 55 24.33 -7.21 6.38
N ASP A 56 23.77 -7.02 7.59
CA ASP A 56 22.33 -6.89 7.78
C ASP A 56 21.75 -5.62 7.13
N ALA A 57 22.51 -4.52 7.09
CA ALA A 57 22.10 -3.30 6.36
C ALA A 57 21.90 -3.57 4.85
N ILE A 58 22.77 -4.38 4.25
CA ILE A 58 22.69 -4.76 2.84
C ILE A 58 21.48 -5.68 2.62
N TYR A 59 21.31 -6.70 3.47
CA TYR A 59 20.17 -7.61 3.38
C TYR A 59 18.83 -6.87 3.55
N HIS A 60 18.75 -5.95 4.50
CA HIS A 60 17.59 -5.09 4.71
C HIS A 60 17.24 -4.28 3.44
N ALA A 61 18.23 -3.70 2.77
CA ALA A 61 18.01 -2.95 1.54
C ALA A 61 17.45 -3.85 0.41
N TYR A 62 18.00 -5.06 0.22
CA TYR A 62 17.52 -6.00 -0.79
C TYR A 62 16.12 -6.57 -0.48
N ARG A 63 15.82 -6.89 0.79
CA ARG A 63 14.47 -7.31 1.19
C ARG A 63 13.44 -6.20 0.97
N SER A 64 13.80 -4.95 1.29
CA SER A 64 12.96 -3.78 1.05
C SER A 64 12.73 -3.54 -0.46
N LEU A 65 13.75 -3.74 -1.29
CA LEU A 65 13.63 -3.70 -2.76
C LEU A 65 12.73 -4.83 -3.30
N LYS A 66 12.81 -6.03 -2.72
CA LYS A 66 11.90 -7.13 -3.05
C LYS A 66 10.44 -6.78 -2.73
N ILE A 67 10.18 -6.13 -1.60
CA ILE A 67 8.84 -5.65 -1.26
C ILE A 67 8.37 -4.60 -2.28
N LEU A 68 9.21 -3.60 -2.55
CA LEU A 68 8.89 -2.52 -3.50
C LEU A 68 8.54 -3.06 -4.90
N SER A 69 9.38 -3.93 -5.45
CA SER A 69 9.17 -4.57 -6.75
C SER A 69 7.94 -5.48 -6.81
N THR A 70 7.48 -6.00 -5.67
CA THR A 70 6.28 -6.84 -5.58
C THR A 70 5.01 -6.01 -5.76
N PHE A 71 4.96 -4.80 -5.19
CA PHE A 71 3.74 -3.99 -5.14
C PHE A 71 3.68 -2.87 -6.21
N CYS A 72 4.81 -2.46 -6.79
CA CYS A 72 4.88 -1.31 -7.71
C CYS A 72 5.03 -1.67 -9.20
N LYS A 73 4.52 -2.84 -9.62
CA LYS A 73 4.77 -3.41 -10.97
C LYS A 73 4.27 -2.60 -12.15
N THR A 74 3.40 -1.60 -11.95
CA THR A 74 2.74 -0.84 -13.02
C THR A 74 3.45 0.46 -13.38
N LEU A 75 4.50 0.86 -12.64
CA LEU A 75 5.30 2.05 -12.94
C LEU A 75 6.06 1.89 -14.26
N ASP A 76 6.48 2.98 -14.91
CA ASP A 76 7.34 2.90 -16.10
C ASP A 76 8.78 2.46 -15.76
N PRO A 77 9.55 1.92 -16.73
CA PRO A 77 10.87 1.37 -16.47
C PRO A 77 11.91 2.36 -15.89
N GLU A 78 11.89 3.63 -16.32
CA GLU A 78 12.85 4.64 -15.87
C GLU A 78 12.63 4.95 -14.37
N ARG A 79 11.36 5.15 -13.97
CA ARG A 79 11.00 5.34 -12.57
C ARG A 79 11.30 4.12 -11.72
N ARG A 80 11.05 2.90 -12.21
CA ARG A 80 11.41 1.67 -11.47
C ARG A 80 12.90 1.62 -11.16
N ARG A 81 13.77 1.97 -12.12
CA ARG A 81 15.22 1.99 -11.91
C ARG A 81 15.62 3.03 -10.86
N ALA A 82 15.16 4.27 -10.99
CA ALA A 82 15.48 5.32 -10.02
C ALA A 82 14.97 4.99 -8.60
N MET A 83 13.78 4.40 -8.49
CA MET A 83 13.25 3.93 -7.21
C MET A 83 14.00 2.71 -6.67
N ALA A 84 14.47 1.80 -7.53
CA ALA A 84 15.28 0.65 -7.13
C ALA A 84 16.62 1.09 -6.53
N ASP A 85 17.31 2.02 -7.18
CA ASP A 85 18.54 2.62 -6.67
C ASP A 85 18.29 3.36 -5.35
N ALA A 86 17.27 4.21 -5.30
CA ALA A 86 16.94 4.97 -4.09
C ALA A 86 16.56 4.07 -2.91
N MET A 87 15.86 2.95 -3.18
CA MET A 87 15.55 1.94 -2.18
C MET A 87 16.80 1.22 -1.70
N LEU A 88 17.68 0.80 -2.61
CA LEU A 88 18.91 0.11 -2.23
C LEU A 88 19.83 1.02 -1.38
N LEU A 89 19.79 2.31 -1.65
CA LEU A 89 20.63 3.32 -1.00
C LEU A 89 19.91 4.09 0.11
N HIS A 90 18.72 3.67 0.57
CA HIS A 90 17.89 4.47 1.47
C HIS A 90 18.55 4.81 2.83
N ASP A 91 19.46 3.97 3.31
CA ASP A 91 20.20 4.16 4.57
C ASP A 91 21.45 5.07 4.42
N ILE A 92 21.95 5.23 3.19
CA ILE A 92 23.16 6.02 2.89
C ILE A 92 23.05 7.46 3.44
N PRO A 93 21.97 8.22 3.18
CA PRO A 93 21.81 9.56 3.74
C PRO A 93 21.90 9.58 5.27
N GLY A 94 21.23 8.66 5.97
CA GLY A 94 21.27 8.60 7.44
C GLY A 94 22.69 8.32 7.96
N ARG A 95 23.40 7.38 7.35
CA ARG A 95 24.79 7.05 7.74
C ARG A 95 25.79 8.18 7.48
N THR A 96 25.54 9.04 6.51
CA THR A 96 26.38 10.24 6.35
C THR A 96 26.20 11.24 7.50
N LEU A 97 24.99 11.34 8.09
CA LEU A 97 24.68 12.30 9.14
C LEU A 97 25.13 11.84 10.53
N HIS A 98 25.10 10.54 10.81
CA HIS A 98 25.45 9.99 12.12
C HIS A 98 26.98 9.89 12.27
N ARG A 99 27.58 10.80 13.06
CA ARG A 99 29.04 10.91 13.26
C ARG A 99 29.43 10.98 14.74
N GLU A 100 28.56 10.54 15.63
CA GLU A 100 28.70 10.78 17.08
C GLU A 100 29.86 10.01 17.71
N THR A 101 30.37 8.97 17.04
CA THR A 101 31.51 8.16 17.48
C THR A 101 32.57 8.09 16.39
N ASP A 102 33.82 7.76 16.74
CA ASP A 102 34.92 7.62 15.77
C ASP A 102 34.63 6.58 14.69
N GLU A 103 33.97 5.48 15.06
CA GLU A 103 33.59 4.43 14.13
C GLU A 103 32.50 4.90 13.16
N ARG A 104 31.48 5.60 13.66
CA ARG A 104 30.45 6.22 12.83
C ARG A 104 31.01 7.32 11.93
N ALA A 105 31.95 8.11 12.41
CA ALA A 105 32.64 9.12 11.61
C ALA A 105 33.42 8.48 10.45
N LYS A 106 34.14 7.38 10.68
CA LYS A 106 34.83 6.61 9.64
C LYS A 106 33.86 6.02 8.62
N LEU A 107 32.74 5.45 9.06
CA LEU A 107 31.70 4.96 8.16
C LEU A 107 31.12 6.10 7.32
N SER A 108 30.77 7.22 7.96
CA SER A 108 30.27 8.42 7.30
C SER A 108 31.23 8.94 6.22
N ASP A 109 32.55 8.95 6.47
CA ASP A 109 33.55 9.36 5.48
C ASP A 109 33.56 8.41 4.26
N ARG A 110 33.53 7.08 4.49
CA ARG A 110 33.48 6.08 3.40
C ARG A 110 32.22 6.20 2.57
N VAL A 111 31.08 6.33 3.24
CA VAL A 111 29.77 6.47 2.59
C VAL A 111 29.70 7.76 1.77
N GLN A 112 30.22 8.88 2.28
CA GLN A 112 30.27 10.13 1.52
C GLN A 112 31.15 10.02 0.27
N GLU A 113 32.29 9.34 0.36
CA GLU A 113 33.15 9.15 -0.81
C GLU A 113 32.51 8.24 -1.86
N GLY A 114 31.97 7.09 -1.43
CA GLY A 114 31.22 6.21 -2.33
C GLY A 114 30.03 6.91 -2.97
N TRP A 115 29.33 7.79 -2.23
CA TRP A 115 28.20 8.53 -2.78
C TRP A 115 28.63 9.57 -3.82
N LYS A 116 29.78 10.23 -3.64
CA LYS A 116 30.37 11.11 -4.68
C LYS A 116 30.73 10.32 -5.93
N GLU A 117 31.35 9.14 -5.77
CA GLU A 117 31.68 8.26 -6.90
C GLU A 117 30.42 7.86 -7.67
N TYR A 118 29.36 7.46 -6.97
CA TYR A 118 28.06 7.12 -7.57
C TYR A 118 27.49 8.30 -8.35
N ILE A 119 27.44 9.48 -7.74
CA ILE A 119 26.92 10.69 -8.37
C ILE A 119 27.70 11.06 -9.64
N ALA A 120 29.03 10.87 -9.65
CA ALA A 120 29.86 11.19 -10.81
C ALA A 120 29.56 10.30 -12.02
N GLN A 121 28.91 9.15 -11.80
CA GLN A 121 28.54 8.17 -12.82
C GLN A 121 27.07 8.29 -13.25
N LEU A 122 26.26 9.10 -12.55
CA LEU A 122 24.85 9.32 -12.91
C LEU A 122 24.71 10.18 -14.17
N GLU A 123 23.82 9.75 -15.06
CA GLU A 123 23.34 10.59 -16.15
C GLU A 123 22.36 11.66 -15.62
N ASP A 124 22.13 12.72 -16.41
CA ASP A 124 21.23 13.81 -15.99
C ASP A 124 19.77 13.34 -15.80
N SER A 125 19.34 12.31 -16.53
CA SER A 125 18.02 11.64 -16.37
C SER A 125 17.89 10.93 -15.03
N ASP A 126 18.98 10.39 -14.50
CA ASP A 126 18.97 9.53 -13.31
C ASP A 126 19.02 10.32 -11.99
N LYS A 127 19.15 11.65 -12.06
CA LYS A 127 19.31 12.51 -10.88
C LYS A 127 18.07 12.56 -9.96
N SER A 128 16.92 12.05 -10.40
CA SER A 128 15.75 11.86 -9.54
C SER A 128 16.03 10.96 -8.33
N VAL A 129 17.00 10.03 -8.44
CA VAL A 129 17.45 9.20 -7.31
C VAL A 129 17.92 10.05 -6.13
N ILE A 130 18.60 11.18 -6.40
CA ILE A 130 19.13 12.07 -5.36
C ILE A 130 17.98 12.81 -4.65
N ASP A 131 16.94 13.18 -5.40
CA ASP A 131 15.72 13.74 -4.83
C ASP A 131 15.07 12.73 -3.88
N TYR A 132 14.93 11.47 -4.31
CA TYR A 132 14.32 10.41 -3.51
C TYR A 132 15.12 10.07 -2.26
N MET A 133 16.44 9.94 -2.38
CA MET A 133 17.35 9.69 -1.26
C MET A 133 17.31 10.83 -0.24
N HIS A 134 17.27 12.09 -0.70
CA HIS A 134 17.12 13.22 0.21
C HIS A 134 15.79 13.16 0.97
N ASP A 135 14.69 12.96 0.26
CA ASP A 135 13.36 12.91 0.86
C ASP A 135 13.28 11.89 2.00
N GLN A 136 14.06 10.80 1.96
CA GLN A 136 14.12 9.80 3.02
C GLN A 136 14.47 10.40 4.39
N VAL A 137 15.36 11.40 4.44
CA VAL A 137 15.78 12.06 5.69
C VAL A 137 14.63 12.89 6.27
N VAL A 138 13.86 13.55 5.39
CA VAL A 138 12.72 14.38 5.77
C VAL A 138 11.58 13.50 6.28
N ILE A 139 11.25 12.44 5.53
CA ILE A 139 10.21 11.48 5.91
C ILE A 139 10.58 10.82 7.25
N GLY A 140 11.84 10.39 7.43
CA GLY A 140 12.29 9.78 8.69
C GLY A 140 12.17 10.71 9.90
N THR A 141 12.35 12.01 9.71
CA THR A 141 12.18 13.02 10.77
C THR A 141 10.70 13.21 11.13
N GLU A 142 9.84 13.39 10.12
CA GLU A 142 8.40 13.53 10.35
C GLU A 142 7.80 12.25 10.96
N ALA A 143 8.23 11.07 10.53
CA ALA A 143 7.85 9.78 11.12
C ALA A 143 8.30 9.67 12.59
N ARG A 144 9.48 10.17 12.93
CA ARG A 144 9.95 10.23 14.33
C ARG A 144 9.08 11.15 15.18
N ASP A 145 8.81 12.36 14.71
CA ASP A 145 7.95 13.32 15.41
C ASP A 145 6.52 12.78 15.56
N TYR A 146 6.06 12.02 14.56
CA TYR A 146 4.81 11.29 14.61
C TYR A 146 4.80 10.26 15.75
N ARG A 147 5.81 9.38 15.83
CA ARG A 147 5.96 8.41 16.93
C ARG A 147 5.92 9.11 18.29
N GLU A 148 6.71 10.17 18.47
CA GLU A 148 6.75 10.90 19.74
C GLU A 148 5.38 11.45 20.15
N SER A 149 4.54 11.87 19.20
CA SER A 149 3.19 12.37 19.50
C SER A 149 2.25 11.31 20.07
N ILE A 150 2.48 10.02 19.82
CA ILE A 150 1.66 8.90 20.34
C ILE A 150 1.69 8.86 21.87
N LYS A 151 2.78 9.31 22.50
CA LYS A 151 2.91 9.43 23.97
C LYS A 151 1.76 10.22 24.59
N HIS A 152 1.24 11.21 23.86
CA HIS A 152 0.26 12.16 24.34
C HIS A 152 -1.19 11.81 23.99
N GLN A 153 -1.42 10.78 23.17
CA GLN A 153 -2.75 10.39 22.73
C GLN A 153 -3.45 9.49 23.75
N SER A 154 -4.79 9.58 23.84
CA SER A 154 -5.59 8.61 24.61
C SER A 154 -5.81 7.35 23.78
N ASN A 155 -5.28 6.22 24.24
CA ASN A 155 -5.25 4.95 23.48
C ASN A 155 -5.46 3.72 24.37
N GLY A 156 -6.00 3.92 25.57
CA GLY A 156 -6.46 2.84 26.46
C GLY A 156 -5.40 2.19 27.34
N ILE A 157 -4.19 2.74 27.44
CA ILE A 157 -3.12 2.23 28.33
C ILE A 157 -2.56 3.31 29.27
N SER A 158 -1.86 2.89 30.32
CA SER A 158 -1.29 3.79 31.33
C SER A 158 -0.13 4.63 30.77
N ALA A 159 0.15 5.78 31.40
CA ALA A 159 1.30 6.62 31.01
C ALA A 159 2.64 5.88 31.17
N HIS A 160 2.75 5.01 32.17
CA HIS A 160 3.94 4.20 32.41
C HIS A 160 4.18 3.19 31.27
N ASP A 161 3.14 2.49 30.84
CA ASP A 161 3.24 1.55 29.71
C ASP A 161 3.64 2.26 28.42
N LYS A 162 3.10 3.47 28.19
CA LYS A 162 3.50 4.29 27.04
C LYS A 162 4.97 4.66 27.08
N GLU A 163 5.48 5.06 28.24
CA GLU A 163 6.89 5.42 28.39
C GLU A 163 7.81 4.25 28.02
N GLN A 164 7.45 3.03 28.44
CA GLN A 164 8.18 1.81 28.08
C GLN A 164 8.14 1.52 26.58
N ILE A 165 6.94 1.53 25.99
CA ILE A 165 6.74 1.29 24.54
C ILE A 165 7.53 2.30 23.71
N MET A 166 7.55 3.55 24.16
CA MET A 166 8.14 4.65 23.41
C MET A 166 9.65 4.81 23.62
N ASN A 167 10.25 4.04 24.54
CA ASN A 167 11.69 3.96 24.70
C ASN A 167 12.26 2.90 23.73
N SER A 168 12.98 3.34 22.69
CA SER A 168 13.63 2.44 21.70
C SER A 168 14.67 1.51 22.32
N SER A 169 15.20 1.86 23.48
CA SER A 169 16.20 1.09 24.21
C SER A 169 15.59 0.27 25.34
N TYR A 170 14.25 0.15 25.41
CA TYR A 170 13.60 -0.70 26.40
C TYR A 170 13.84 -2.18 26.07
N GLU A 171 14.56 -2.86 26.97
CA GLU A 171 14.92 -4.28 26.83
C GLU A 171 13.91 -5.24 27.47
N GLY A 172 12.91 -4.71 28.18
CA GLY A 172 11.85 -5.52 28.77
C GLY A 172 10.78 -5.94 27.76
N MET A 173 9.92 -6.88 28.16
CA MET A 173 8.76 -7.27 27.36
C MET A 173 7.67 -6.19 27.43
N VAL A 174 7.00 -5.95 26.32
CA VAL A 174 5.79 -5.12 26.31
C VAL A 174 4.63 -5.96 26.81
N ASN A 175 3.87 -5.43 27.78
CA ASN A 175 2.74 -6.16 28.33
C ASN A 175 1.58 -6.31 27.33
N VAL A 176 0.67 -7.26 27.62
CA VAL A 176 -0.50 -7.55 26.76
C VAL A 176 -1.38 -6.33 26.53
N ALA A 177 -1.48 -5.41 27.50
CA ALA A 177 -2.25 -4.18 27.34
C ALA A 177 -1.63 -3.26 26.28
N GLY A 178 -0.30 -3.16 26.20
CA GLY A 178 0.41 -2.46 25.13
C GLY A 178 0.09 -3.00 23.74
N TRP A 179 0.07 -4.32 23.57
CA TRP A 179 -0.29 -4.96 22.30
C TRP A 179 -1.77 -4.79 21.91
N ARG A 180 -2.64 -4.55 22.89
CA ARG A 180 -4.07 -4.22 22.72
C ARG A 180 -4.33 -2.73 22.52
N MET A 181 -3.32 -1.88 22.66
CA MET A 181 -3.45 -0.45 22.53
C MET A 181 -4.11 -0.07 21.21
N GLY A 182 -5.07 0.86 21.27
CA GLY A 182 -5.79 1.33 20.10
C GLY A 182 -4.85 1.93 19.04
N MET A 183 -5.32 1.94 17.79
CA MET A 183 -4.61 2.62 16.71
C MET A 183 -4.42 4.10 17.07
N PRO A 184 -3.23 4.69 16.84
CA PRO A 184 -3.04 6.12 17.01
C PRO A 184 -3.91 6.94 16.05
N GLU A 185 -4.20 8.18 16.44
CA GLU A 185 -4.89 9.16 15.61
C GLU A 185 -4.08 9.47 14.35
N ILE A 186 -4.73 9.41 13.18
CA ILE A 186 -4.10 9.76 11.90
C ILE A 186 -3.83 11.27 11.90
N ARG A 187 -2.59 11.69 11.63
CA ARG A 187 -2.20 13.12 11.54
C ARG A 187 -2.18 13.57 10.08
N GLY A 188 -3.35 13.65 9.47
CA GLY A 188 -3.58 14.07 8.10
C GLY A 188 -2.95 15.41 7.75
N THR A 189 -3.03 16.42 8.62
CA THR A 189 -2.33 17.71 8.38
C THR A 189 -0.80 17.55 8.22
N ALA A 190 -0.18 16.64 8.99
CA ALA A 190 1.25 16.36 8.85
C ALA A 190 1.55 15.62 7.54
N LEU A 191 0.71 14.65 7.17
CA LEU A 191 0.77 13.97 5.87
C LEU A 191 0.59 14.95 4.70
N GLU A 192 -0.32 15.93 4.81
CA GLU A 192 -0.54 16.97 3.79
C GLU A 192 0.72 17.80 3.57
N LYS A 193 1.34 18.24 4.68
CA LYS A 193 2.56 19.03 4.65
C LYS A 193 3.67 18.22 3.97
N LEU A 194 3.92 17.01 4.47
CA LEU A 194 4.96 16.13 3.96
C LEU A 194 4.75 15.81 2.47
N ALA A 195 3.54 15.43 2.05
CA ALA A 195 3.21 15.16 0.65
C ALA A 195 3.41 16.38 -0.28
N GLY A 196 3.32 17.59 0.28
CA GLY A 196 3.66 18.83 -0.42
C GLY A 196 5.15 19.05 -0.59
N GLU A 197 5.99 18.50 0.28
CA GLU A 197 7.43 18.75 0.34
C GLU A 197 8.26 17.67 -0.38
N VAL A 198 7.82 16.40 -0.32
CA VAL A 198 8.56 15.23 -0.87
C VAL A 198 7.88 14.63 -2.09
N ASN A 199 8.58 13.73 -2.79
CA ASN A 199 8.01 12.88 -3.84
C ASN A 199 7.16 11.75 -3.25
N ILE A 200 6.14 11.31 -4.00
CA ILE A 200 5.30 10.18 -3.58
C ILE A 200 6.08 8.88 -3.67
N GLU A 201 6.95 8.77 -4.67
CA GLU A 201 7.94 7.70 -4.83
C GLU A 201 8.75 7.50 -3.55
N SER A 202 9.24 8.58 -2.94
CA SER A 202 9.99 8.55 -1.69
C SER A 202 9.17 8.01 -0.52
N LEU A 203 7.88 8.34 -0.44
CA LEU A 203 6.97 7.81 0.57
C LEU A 203 6.65 6.32 0.34
N VAL A 204 6.50 5.90 -0.91
CA VAL A 204 6.31 4.48 -1.28
C VAL A 204 7.57 3.66 -0.98
N ILE A 205 8.76 4.21 -1.24
CA ILE A 205 10.04 3.62 -0.82
C ILE A 205 10.05 3.42 0.70
N LYS A 206 9.77 4.47 1.49
CA LYS A 206 9.69 4.32 2.95
C LYS A 206 8.61 3.34 3.42
N ALA A 207 7.48 3.25 2.73
CA ALA A 207 6.46 2.27 3.06
C ALA A 207 6.96 0.82 2.86
N ALA A 208 7.79 0.58 1.84
CA ALA A 208 8.37 -0.74 1.58
C ALA A 208 9.48 -1.09 2.59
N GLU A 209 10.28 -0.12 3.01
CA GLU A 209 11.22 -0.27 4.15
C GLU A 209 10.47 -0.56 5.45
N MET A 210 9.38 0.17 5.74
CA MET A 210 8.57 -0.08 6.92
C MET A 210 7.97 -1.49 6.91
N MET A 211 7.53 -1.97 5.75
CA MET A 211 7.07 -3.36 5.63
C MET A 211 8.18 -4.37 5.95
N ASP A 212 9.44 -4.15 5.50
CA ASP A 212 10.57 -5.01 5.91
C ASP A 212 10.78 -4.94 7.42
N ASN A 213 10.75 -3.75 8.01
CA ASN A 213 10.90 -3.55 9.45
C ASN A 213 9.79 -4.20 10.29
N LEU A 214 8.60 -4.42 9.71
CA LEU A 214 7.54 -5.19 10.35
C LEU A 214 7.77 -6.70 10.21
N LYS A 215 8.20 -7.15 9.02
CA LYS A 215 8.39 -8.57 8.68
C LYS A 215 9.65 -9.17 9.29
N ASN A 216 10.70 -8.36 9.41
CA ASN A 216 11.99 -8.66 10.00
C ASN A 216 12.24 -7.70 11.17
N PRO A 217 11.45 -7.83 12.25
CA PRO A 217 11.46 -6.87 13.34
C PRO A 217 12.77 -6.93 14.14
N PRO A 218 13.13 -5.83 14.82
CA PRO A 218 14.20 -5.84 15.81
C PRO A 218 13.85 -6.77 16.98
N LYS A 219 14.87 -7.13 17.77
CA LYS A 219 14.72 -8.05 18.92
C LYS A 219 13.82 -7.48 20.03
N GLN A 220 13.66 -6.15 20.11
CA GLN A 220 12.90 -5.47 21.15
C GLN A 220 11.41 -5.32 20.78
N ASP A 221 10.54 -5.84 21.64
CA ASP A 221 9.08 -5.72 21.53
C ASP A 221 8.61 -4.25 21.41
N SER A 222 9.22 -3.34 22.17
CA SER A 222 8.89 -1.92 22.16
C SER A 222 9.09 -1.30 20.79
N GLN A 223 10.21 -1.62 20.14
CA GLN A 223 10.52 -1.11 18.81
C GLN A 223 9.62 -1.75 17.74
N GLN A 224 9.30 -3.04 17.88
CA GLN A 224 8.33 -3.68 16.99
C GLN A 224 6.94 -3.04 17.10
N LEU A 225 6.43 -2.82 18.32
CA LEU A 225 5.14 -2.17 18.52
C LEU A 225 5.16 -0.73 18.01
N ARG A 226 6.25 0.02 18.18
CA ARG A 226 6.39 1.35 17.57
C ARG A 226 6.29 1.33 16.04
N ASN A 227 6.91 0.36 15.39
CA ASN A 227 6.79 0.18 13.93
C ASN A 227 5.34 -0.12 13.54
N ILE A 228 4.64 -0.97 14.30
CA ILE A 228 3.22 -1.28 14.08
C ILE A 228 2.35 -0.03 14.17
N LEU A 229 2.54 0.77 15.21
CA LEU A 229 1.75 1.97 15.44
C LEU A 229 1.94 2.99 14.32
N GLU A 230 3.19 3.21 13.91
CA GLU A 230 3.50 4.08 12.77
C GLU A 230 2.92 3.54 11.47
N ALA A 231 3.03 2.24 11.22
CA ALA A 231 2.45 1.61 10.05
C ALA A 231 0.92 1.80 9.98
N GLU A 232 0.21 1.53 11.08
CA GLU A 232 -1.25 1.58 11.12
C GLU A 232 -1.81 3.00 10.95
N SER A 233 -1.13 4.01 11.45
CA SER A 233 -1.67 5.38 11.51
C SER A 233 -0.99 6.37 10.56
N PHE A 234 0.10 5.96 9.90
CA PHE A 234 0.78 6.77 8.88
C PHE A 234 0.81 6.05 7.52
N TYR A 235 1.47 4.89 7.42
CA TYR A 235 1.72 4.26 6.12
C TYR A 235 0.50 3.54 5.53
N CYS A 236 -0.26 2.78 6.33
CA CYS A 236 -1.49 2.14 5.86
C CYS A 236 -2.49 3.17 5.31
N PRO A 237 -2.84 4.26 6.03
CA PRO A 237 -3.73 5.29 5.51
C PRO A 237 -3.20 5.96 4.25
N PHE A 238 -1.89 6.27 4.20
CA PHE A 238 -1.24 6.81 3.01
C PHE A 238 -1.39 5.87 1.80
N LEU A 239 -1.05 4.59 1.96
CA LEU A 239 -1.12 3.58 0.90
C LEU A 239 -2.56 3.36 0.40
N GLU A 240 -3.55 3.31 1.31
CA GLU A 240 -4.98 3.25 0.99
C GLU A 240 -5.39 4.48 0.14
N ALA A 241 -4.99 5.69 0.55
CA ALA A 241 -5.33 6.94 -0.14
C ALA A 241 -4.77 7.02 -1.57
N ILE A 242 -3.54 6.52 -1.78
CA ILE A 242 -2.90 6.52 -3.10
C ILE A 242 -3.24 5.29 -3.96
N GLY A 243 -4.08 4.38 -3.48
CA GLY A 243 -4.57 3.22 -4.22
C GLY A 243 -3.63 2.01 -4.25
N TYR A 244 -2.65 1.93 -3.35
CA TYR A 244 -1.79 0.77 -3.17
C TYR A 244 -2.44 -0.26 -2.21
N ASP A 245 -3.67 -0.67 -2.55
CA ASP A 245 -4.57 -1.45 -1.69
C ASP A 245 -3.94 -2.80 -1.26
N ALA A 246 -3.20 -3.46 -2.16
CA ALA A 246 -2.55 -4.73 -1.86
C ALA A 246 -1.41 -4.58 -0.83
N MET A 247 -0.63 -3.50 -0.92
CA MET A 247 0.45 -3.22 0.02
C MET A 247 -0.10 -2.79 1.38
N ALA A 248 -1.13 -1.94 1.39
CA ALA A 248 -1.83 -1.55 2.60
C ALA A 248 -2.43 -2.76 3.34
N ALA A 249 -3.08 -3.67 2.60
CA ALA A 249 -3.68 -4.88 3.15
C ALA A 249 -2.64 -5.85 3.73
N GLU A 250 -1.48 -6.00 3.08
CA GLU A 250 -0.38 -6.82 3.59
C GLU A 250 0.26 -6.21 4.84
N MET A 251 0.42 -4.89 4.87
CA MET A 251 0.99 -4.18 6.02
C MET A 251 0.07 -4.31 7.23
N ALA A 252 -1.21 -4.03 7.04
CA ALA A 252 -2.23 -4.19 8.07
C ALA A 252 -2.34 -5.65 8.55
N SER A 253 -2.21 -6.62 7.63
CA SER A 253 -2.15 -8.05 7.98
C SER A 253 -0.98 -8.33 8.93
N THR A 254 0.22 -7.87 8.57
CA THR A 254 1.44 -8.07 9.35
C THR A 254 1.31 -7.42 10.74
N CYS A 255 0.79 -6.20 10.83
CA CYS A 255 0.49 -5.54 12.10
C CYS A 255 -0.44 -6.36 12.99
N ASN A 256 -1.55 -6.87 12.44
CA ASN A 256 -2.52 -7.67 13.20
C ASN A 256 -1.94 -9.01 13.68
N ILE A 257 -1.11 -9.68 12.85
CA ILE A 257 -0.42 -10.92 13.22
C ILE A 257 0.47 -10.68 14.44
N TYR A 258 1.34 -9.66 14.40
CA TYR A 258 2.23 -9.39 15.52
C TYR A 258 1.52 -8.87 16.77
N ARG A 259 0.45 -8.08 16.61
CA ARG A 259 -0.40 -7.71 17.75
C ARG A 259 -1.02 -8.91 18.44
N LEU A 260 -1.48 -9.91 17.69
CA LEU A 260 -2.05 -11.14 18.28
C LEU A 260 -0.96 -12.01 18.91
N ARG A 261 0.21 -12.11 18.28
CA ARG A 261 1.38 -12.80 18.84
C ARG A 261 1.79 -12.19 20.18
N GLY A 262 1.94 -10.87 20.27
CA GLY A 262 2.25 -10.16 21.52
C GLY A 262 1.18 -10.32 22.62
N GLN A 263 -0.01 -10.79 22.27
CA GLN A 263 -1.08 -11.13 23.22
C GLN A 263 -1.11 -12.62 23.61
N GLY A 264 -0.21 -13.45 23.08
CA GLY A 264 -0.21 -14.90 23.27
C GLY A 264 -1.39 -15.60 22.56
N ARG A 265 -1.80 -15.08 21.39
CA ARG A 265 -2.94 -15.58 20.60
C ARG A 265 -2.52 -16.21 19.27
N GLU A 266 -1.38 -16.90 19.27
CA GLU A 266 -0.86 -17.63 18.12
C GLU A 266 -1.83 -18.72 17.63
N ASP A 267 -2.62 -19.30 18.53
CA ASP A 267 -3.68 -20.26 18.22
C ASP A 267 -4.69 -19.75 17.18
N ILE A 268 -5.05 -18.47 17.27
CA ILE A 268 -5.94 -17.82 16.28
C ILE A 268 -5.21 -17.56 14.97
N ILE A 269 -3.92 -17.21 15.04
CA ILE A 269 -3.11 -16.96 13.84
C ILE A 269 -3.02 -18.25 13.02
N ASP A 270 -2.75 -19.38 13.65
CA ASP A 270 -2.63 -20.68 12.99
C ASP A 270 -3.92 -21.08 12.26
N LYS A 271 -5.08 -20.88 12.90
CA LYS A 271 -6.39 -21.11 12.27
C LYS A 271 -6.63 -20.21 11.06
N ALA A 272 -6.24 -18.93 11.17
CA ALA A 272 -6.35 -18.00 10.07
C ALA A 272 -5.41 -18.35 8.90
N VAL A 273 -4.23 -18.90 9.19
CA VAL A 273 -3.27 -19.40 8.19
C VAL A 273 -3.84 -20.59 7.44
N GLU A 274 -4.42 -21.56 8.15
CA GLU A 274 -5.08 -22.73 7.56
C GLU A 274 -6.20 -22.29 6.60
N ALA A 275 -7.11 -21.44 7.07
CA ALA A 275 -8.20 -20.90 6.23
C ALA A 275 -7.66 -20.15 5.01
N TYR A 276 -6.61 -19.33 5.18
CA TYR A 276 -6.00 -18.60 4.08
C TYR A 276 -5.38 -19.51 3.03
N ARG A 277 -4.65 -20.54 3.44
CA ARG A 277 -3.98 -21.48 2.51
C ARG A 277 -4.99 -22.28 1.69
N THR A 278 -6.03 -22.82 2.35
CA THR A 278 -7.13 -23.50 1.66
C THR A 278 -7.80 -22.60 0.63
N ASN A 279 -8.03 -21.34 0.98
CA ASN A 279 -8.59 -20.36 0.05
C ASN A 279 -7.62 -19.98 -1.08
N ALA A 280 -6.31 -20.02 -0.83
CA ALA A 280 -5.30 -19.66 -1.81
C ALA A 280 -5.23 -20.64 -3.00
N GLU A 281 -5.64 -21.88 -2.80
CA GLU A 281 -5.74 -22.90 -3.85
C GLU A 281 -6.87 -22.62 -4.84
N LYS A 282 -7.82 -21.75 -4.49
CA LYS A 282 -8.98 -21.44 -5.33
C LYS A 282 -8.63 -20.42 -6.40
N ASP A 283 -9.12 -20.67 -7.61
CA ASP A 283 -8.95 -19.79 -8.76
C ASP A 283 -10.03 -18.68 -8.76
N PRO A 284 -9.64 -17.40 -8.69
CA PRO A 284 -10.61 -16.30 -8.72
C PRO A 284 -11.46 -16.27 -10.00
N ALA A 285 -10.96 -16.73 -11.14
CA ALA A 285 -11.74 -16.75 -12.37
C ALA A 285 -12.88 -17.77 -12.33
N GLU A 286 -12.69 -18.91 -11.65
CA GLU A 286 -13.76 -19.92 -11.47
C GLU A 286 -14.83 -19.44 -10.50
N LEU A 287 -14.43 -18.73 -9.45
CA LEU A 287 -15.35 -18.05 -8.53
C LEU A 287 -16.14 -16.97 -9.28
N ALA A 288 -15.47 -16.18 -10.12
CA ALA A 288 -16.11 -15.16 -10.95
C ALA A 288 -17.10 -15.78 -11.95
N MET A 289 -16.74 -16.88 -12.62
CA MET A 289 -17.67 -17.57 -13.53
C MET A 289 -18.96 -17.97 -12.83
N GLN A 290 -18.86 -18.54 -11.62
CA GLN A 290 -20.03 -18.97 -10.86
C GLN A 290 -20.85 -17.78 -10.35
N MET A 291 -20.20 -16.75 -9.82
CA MET A 291 -20.89 -15.58 -9.28
C MET A 291 -21.56 -14.72 -10.35
N PHE A 292 -20.92 -14.55 -11.50
CA PHE A 292 -21.41 -13.69 -12.59
C PHE A 292 -22.10 -14.47 -13.73
N GLY A 293 -22.26 -15.78 -13.60
CA GLY A 293 -22.96 -16.62 -14.59
C GLY A 293 -22.27 -16.66 -15.96
N LEU A 294 -20.94 -16.67 -15.97
CA LEU A 294 -20.15 -16.57 -17.21
C LEU A 294 -20.03 -17.94 -17.90
N SER A 295 -20.13 -17.94 -19.23
CA SER A 295 -19.91 -19.14 -20.05
C SER A 295 -18.43 -19.48 -20.24
N GLU A 296 -17.54 -18.48 -20.11
CA GLU A 296 -16.11 -18.61 -20.32
C GLU A 296 -15.34 -18.04 -19.13
N LYS A 297 -14.14 -18.57 -18.91
CA LYS A 297 -13.27 -18.16 -17.81
C LYS A 297 -12.63 -16.80 -18.11
N PRO A 298 -12.83 -15.77 -17.27
CA PRO A 298 -12.21 -14.47 -17.49
C PRO A 298 -10.69 -14.54 -17.31
N GLU A 299 -9.96 -13.68 -18.03
CA GLU A 299 -8.53 -13.50 -17.82
C GLU A 299 -8.26 -12.84 -16.46
N VAL A 300 -7.19 -13.27 -15.79
CA VAL A 300 -6.78 -12.77 -14.46
C VAL A 300 -5.44 -12.05 -14.59
N SER A 301 -5.48 -10.73 -14.42
CA SER A 301 -4.29 -9.89 -14.34
C SER A 301 -3.86 -9.72 -12.88
N TRP A 302 -2.86 -10.48 -12.45
CA TRP A 302 -2.38 -10.46 -11.07
C TRP A 302 -1.63 -9.17 -10.74
N ILE A 303 -2.15 -8.41 -9.77
CA ILE A 303 -1.43 -7.31 -9.12
C ILE A 303 -0.38 -7.94 -8.19
N VAL A 304 -0.84 -8.79 -7.26
CA VAL A 304 0.00 -9.61 -6.39
C VAL A 304 -0.61 -11.00 -6.30
N ASN A 305 0.20 -12.03 -6.50
CA ASN A 305 -0.16 -13.42 -6.27
C ASN A 305 0.98 -14.08 -5.50
N LYS A 306 1.03 -13.83 -4.19
CA LYS A 306 2.10 -14.32 -3.32
C LYS A 306 1.52 -15.03 -2.12
N THR A 307 2.03 -16.22 -1.88
CA THR A 307 1.74 -17.07 -0.74
C THR A 307 3.07 -17.61 -0.24
N SER A 308 3.34 -17.48 1.05
CA SER A 308 4.57 -17.93 1.69
C SER A 308 4.25 -18.82 2.88
N ASP A 309 5.04 -19.86 3.07
CA ASP A 309 4.97 -20.67 4.30
C ASP A 309 5.41 -19.87 5.53
N GLU A 310 6.25 -18.86 5.33
CA GLU A 310 6.65 -17.92 6.36
C GLU A 310 5.55 -16.88 6.62
N VAL A 311 4.74 -17.12 7.64
CA VAL A 311 3.59 -16.26 8.01
C VAL A 311 4.03 -14.87 8.46
N TYR A 312 5.17 -14.77 9.15
CA TYR A 312 5.65 -13.54 9.77
C TYR A 312 6.51 -12.69 8.83
N SER A 313 7.43 -13.32 8.09
CA SER A 313 8.42 -12.65 7.24
C SER A 313 8.06 -12.68 5.75
N GLY A 314 7.21 -13.61 5.31
CA GLY A 314 6.80 -13.75 3.91
C GLY A 314 5.64 -12.85 3.51
N VAL A 315 5.39 -12.72 2.20
CA VAL A 315 4.23 -11.99 1.66
C VAL A 315 3.06 -12.95 1.40
N ASN A 316 1.89 -12.65 1.99
CA ASN A 316 0.68 -13.48 1.90
C ASN A 316 -0.52 -12.64 1.43
N CYS A 317 -0.50 -12.25 0.17
CA CYS A 317 -1.43 -11.30 -0.42
C CYS A 317 -1.81 -11.70 -1.85
N ARG A 318 -3.12 -11.73 -2.14
CA ARG A 318 -3.66 -12.07 -3.46
C ARG A 318 -4.67 -11.02 -3.90
N PHE A 319 -4.27 -10.26 -4.91
CA PHE A 319 -5.05 -9.20 -5.56
C PHE A 319 -4.91 -9.32 -7.06
N ALA A 320 -6.03 -9.24 -7.77
CA ALA A 320 -6.06 -9.29 -9.22
C ALA A 320 -7.09 -8.33 -9.79
N GLU A 321 -6.95 -8.08 -11.08
CA GLU A 321 -7.95 -7.44 -11.92
C GLU A 321 -8.45 -8.45 -12.94
N LEU A 322 -9.76 -8.46 -13.16
CA LEU A 322 -10.45 -9.27 -14.16
C LEU A 322 -11.28 -8.35 -15.04
N MET A 323 -11.43 -8.72 -16.31
CA MET A 323 -12.37 -8.07 -17.22
C MET A 323 -13.57 -8.99 -17.43
N ILE A 324 -14.75 -8.56 -16.99
CA ILE A 324 -15.96 -9.40 -16.95
C ILE A 324 -17.08 -8.76 -17.77
N PRO A 325 -17.72 -9.48 -18.71
CA PRO A 325 -18.89 -8.97 -19.42
C PRO A 325 -20.11 -8.97 -18.49
N ILE A 326 -20.65 -7.79 -18.17
CA ILE A 326 -21.85 -7.62 -17.34
C ILE A 326 -22.75 -6.57 -17.97
N ALA A 327 -24.05 -6.86 -18.07
CA ALA A 327 -25.05 -5.97 -18.66
C ALA A 327 -24.65 -5.42 -20.06
N GLY A 328 -24.05 -6.28 -20.89
CA GLY A 328 -23.69 -5.95 -22.28
C GLY A 328 -22.38 -5.16 -22.46
N ALA A 329 -21.62 -4.91 -21.40
CA ALA A 329 -20.33 -4.21 -21.46
C ALA A 329 -19.24 -4.96 -20.68
N LEU A 330 -18.00 -4.83 -21.13
CA LEU A 330 -16.84 -5.40 -20.43
C LEU A 330 -16.44 -4.48 -19.27
N ARG A 331 -16.38 -5.01 -18.05
CA ARG A 331 -16.18 -4.25 -16.81
C ARG A 331 -14.89 -4.63 -16.10
N ARG A 332 -14.23 -3.63 -15.51
CA ARG A 332 -13.10 -3.83 -14.60
C ARG A 332 -13.62 -4.35 -13.27
N VAL A 333 -13.16 -5.53 -12.88
CA VAL A 333 -13.53 -6.18 -11.61
C VAL A 333 -12.27 -6.47 -10.82
N LEU A 334 -12.16 -5.91 -9.62
CA LEU A 334 -11.04 -6.20 -8.74
C LEU A 334 -11.35 -7.37 -7.83
N PHE A 335 -10.40 -8.29 -7.74
CA PHE A 335 -10.44 -9.42 -6.82
C PHE A 335 -9.47 -9.21 -5.65
N ARG A 336 -9.92 -9.61 -4.46
CA ARG A 336 -9.09 -9.72 -3.26
C ARG A 336 -9.44 -10.99 -2.48
N GLN A 337 -8.42 -11.74 -2.07
CA GLN A 337 -8.55 -12.70 -0.98
C GLN A 337 -8.26 -12.02 0.37
N LYS A 338 -9.07 -12.29 1.39
CA LYS A 338 -8.87 -11.75 2.74
C LYS A 338 -7.53 -12.21 3.32
N SER A 339 -6.77 -11.29 3.92
CA SER A 339 -5.45 -11.58 4.47
C SER A 339 -5.51 -12.32 5.82
N ILE A 340 -4.42 -13.04 6.15
CA ILE A 340 -4.28 -13.81 7.40
C ILE A 340 -4.56 -12.95 8.63
N GLY A 341 -3.88 -11.81 8.77
CA GLY A 341 -4.02 -10.96 9.96
C GLY A 341 -5.40 -10.32 10.09
N SER A 342 -6.05 -9.99 8.97
CA SER A 342 -7.44 -9.48 9.01
C SER A 342 -8.43 -10.56 9.45
N THR A 343 -8.25 -11.78 8.96
CA THR A 343 -9.02 -12.97 9.32
C THR A 343 -8.84 -13.27 10.82
N ALA A 344 -7.58 -13.35 11.28
CA ALA A 344 -7.22 -13.58 12.67
C ALA A 344 -7.82 -12.51 13.60
N LYS A 345 -7.73 -11.22 13.23
CA LYS A 345 -8.36 -10.13 13.99
C LYS A 345 -9.87 -10.33 14.12
N LYS A 346 -10.57 -10.66 13.03
CA LYS A 346 -12.02 -10.91 13.08
C LYS A 346 -12.35 -12.09 14.00
N MET A 347 -11.62 -13.21 13.87
CA MET A 347 -11.77 -14.38 14.75
C MET A 347 -11.52 -14.04 16.23
N SER A 348 -10.53 -13.19 16.53
CA SER A 348 -10.23 -12.77 17.90
C SER A 348 -11.33 -11.94 18.57
N VAL A 349 -12.10 -11.20 17.78
CA VAL A 349 -13.18 -10.32 18.26
C VAL A 349 -14.52 -11.05 18.28
N LYS A 350 -14.79 -11.86 17.25
CA LYS A 350 -16.10 -12.48 17.00
C LYS A 350 -16.20 -13.94 17.41
N GLY A 351 -15.08 -14.56 17.76
CA GLY A 351 -14.98 -15.98 18.05
C GLY A 351 -14.41 -16.79 16.88
N GLU A 352 -13.87 -17.97 17.20
CA GLU A 352 -13.10 -18.78 16.24
C GLU A 352 -13.96 -19.42 15.15
N GLY A 353 -15.22 -19.73 15.45
CA GLY A 353 -16.19 -20.26 14.48
C GLY A 353 -16.82 -19.19 13.60
N TYR A 354 -16.26 -17.97 13.59
CA TYR A 354 -16.80 -16.86 12.82
C TYR A 354 -16.66 -17.11 11.31
N ASP A 355 -17.80 -17.07 10.61
CA ASP A 355 -17.87 -17.25 9.17
C ASP A 355 -17.50 -15.95 8.44
N ILE A 356 -16.38 -15.98 7.72
CA ILE A 356 -15.81 -14.81 7.04
C ILE A 356 -16.41 -14.74 5.65
N MET A 357 -17.62 -14.16 5.57
CA MET A 357 -18.35 -14.02 4.31
C MET A 357 -17.61 -13.21 3.23
N ASP A 358 -16.59 -12.42 3.62
CA ASP A 358 -15.72 -11.66 2.72
C ASP A 358 -14.35 -12.31 2.50
N ALA A 359 -14.25 -13.65 2.61
CA ALA A 359 -13.01 -14.38 2.37
C ALA A 359 -12.49 -14.15 0.93
N PHE A 360 -13.40 -14.16 -0.04
CA PHE A 360 -13.16 -13.68 -1.39
C PHE A 360 -14.05 -12.45 -1.65
N ALA A 361 -13.47 -11.39 -2.20
CA ALA A 361 -14.19 -10.16 -2.50
C ALA A 361 -13.96 -9.75 -3.95
N PHE A 362 -15.04 -9.44 -4.66
CA PHE A 362 -15.03 -8.81 -5.96
C PHE A 362 -15.58 -7.38 -5.85
N LEU A 363 -14.93 -6.42 -6.48
CA LEU A 363 -15.41 -5.05 -6.63
C LEU A 363 -15.56 -4.74 -8.11
N VAL A 364 -16.81 -4.65 -8.57
CA VAL A 364 -17.18 -4.22 -9.92
C VAL A 364 -17.23 -2.70 -9.96
N ILE A 365 -16.58 -2.10 -10.96
CA ILE A 365 -16.52 -0.65 -11.13
C ILE A 365 -17.36 -0.26 -12.34
N CYS A 366 -18.31 0.66 -12.12
CA CYS A 366 -19.17 1.22 -13.16
C CYS A 366 -18.70 2.64 -13.49
N ASP A 367 -18.07 2.79 -14.66
CA ASP A 367 -17.57 4.07 -15.18
C ASP A 367 -18.50 4.67 -16.25
N ALA A 368 -19.51 3.94 -16.70
CA ALA A 368 -20.36 4.28 -17.85
C ALA A 368 -19.58 4.59 -19.15
N GLY A 369 -18.36 4.05 -19.30
CA GLY A 369 -17.45 4.39 -20.41
C GLY A 369 -16.88 5.82 -20.33
N ASP A 370 -17.03 6.48 -19.18
CA ASP A 370 -16.53 7.82 -18.92
C ASP A 370 -15.20 7.77 -18.17
N ASP A 371 -14.13 8.21 -18.84
CA ASP A 371 -12.79 8.32 -18.26
C ASP A 371 -12.47 9.76 -17.79
N THR A 372 -13.48 10.64 -17.73
CA THR A 372 -13.32 12.05 -17.32
C THR A 372 -12.68 12.13 -15.95
N PHE A 373 -13.04 11.28 -14.98
CA PHE A 373 -12.40 11.32 -13.67
C PHE A 373 -10.96 10.84 -13.65
N ASP A 374 -10.52 10.07 -14.65
CA ASP A 374 -9.12 9.67 -14.80
C ASP A 374 -8.30 10.81 -15.44
N ARG A 375 -8.94 11.64 -16.28
CA ARG A 375 -8.33 12.80 -16.94
C ARG A 375 -8.36 14.08 -16.09
N ASN A 376 -9.48 14.33 -15.45
CA ASN A 376 -9.83 15.51 -14.66
C ASN A 376 -10.16 15.04 -13.25
N HIS A 377 -9.39 15.46 -12.26
CA HIS A 377 -9.60 15.00 -10.89
C HIS A 377 -10.96 15.49 -10.36
N HIS A 378 -11.77 14.64 -9.73
CA HIS A 378 -13.11 15.01 -9.25
C HIS A 378 -13.11 16.28 -8.37
N TYR A 379 -12.09 16.49 -7.52
CA TYR A 379 -11.97 17.70 -6.67
C TYR A 379 -11.51 18.97 -7.41
N GLU A 380 -11.23 18.90 -8.71
CA GLU A 380 -10.95 20.05 -9.58
C GLU A 380 -12.11 20.36 -10.53
N MET A 381 -13.16 19.54 -10.48
CA MET A 381 -14.36 19.67 -11.30
C MET A 381 -15.42 20.49 -10.56
N ARG A 382 -16.36 21.07 -11.32
CA ARG A 382 -17.50 21.78 -10.73
C ARG A 382 -18.50 20.75 -10.20
N ASP A 383 -19.22 21.12 -9.13
CA ASP A 383 -20.22 20.25 -8.51
C ASP A 383 -21.28 19.78 -9.51
N GLU A 384 -21.66 20.63 -10.48
CA GLU A 384 -22.62 20.24 -11.52
C GLU A 384 -22.09 19.15 -12.45
N GLU A 385 -20.79 19.20 -12.80
CA GLU A 385 -20.14 18.19 -13.65
C GLU A 385 -20.03 16.86 -12.90
N ILE A 386 -19.66 16.91 -11.62
CA ILE A 386 -19.61 15.72 -10.76
C ILE A 386 -20.99 15.09 -10.64
N ALA A 387 -22.04 15.89 -10.43
CA ALA A 387 -23.41 15.41 -10.31
C ALA A 387 -23.93 14.75 -11.60
N GLU A 388 -23.62 15.32 -12.78
CA GLU A 388 -24.01 14.77 -14.08
C GLU A 388 -23.34 13.41 -14.35
N ILE A 389 -22.03 13.31 -14.11
CA ILE A 389 -21.30 12.05 -14.29
C ILE A 389 -21.78 11.01 -13.27
N HIS A 390 -21.96 11.42 -12.00
CA HIS A 390 -22.47 10.52 -10.97
C HIS A 390 -23.84 9.95 -11.32
N ALA A 391 -24.75 10.78 -11.83
CA ALA A 391 -26.06 10.33 -12.28
C ALA A 391 -25.94 9.28 -13.39
N THR A 392 -25.10 9.55 -14.40
CA THR A 392 -24.84 8.64 -15.52
C THR A 392 -24.24 7.31 -15.06
N GLN A 393 -23.22 7.36 -14.19
CA GLN A 393 -22.60 6.16 -13.62
C GLN A 393 -23.55 5.38 -12.70
N THR A 394 -24.43 6.07 -11.98
CA THR A 394 -25.44 5.42 -11.12
C THR A 394 -26.49 4.69 -11.96
N GLU A 395 -26.94 5.25 -13.08
CA GLU A 395 -27.85 4.56 -14.02
C GLU A 395 -27.20 3.32 -14.64
N ASP A 396 -25.91 3.42 -15.01
CA ASP A 396 -25.13 2.29 -15.50
C ASP A 396 -24.99 1.20 -14.44
N LEU A 397 -24.62 1.59 -13.22
CA LEU A 397 -24.55 0.71 -12.06
C LEU A 397 -25.89 0.02 -11.79
N ALA A 398 -27.01 0.74 -11.89
CA ALA A 398 -28.35 0.17 -11.68
C ALA A 398 -28.64 -0.96 -12.67
N LYS A 399 -28.25 -0.81 -13.95
CA LYS A 399 -28.36 -1.88 -14.97
C LYS A 399 -27.47 -3.07 -14.64
N VAL A 400 -26.21 -2.81 -14.26
CA VAL A 400 -25.24 -3.84 -13.87
C VAL A 400 -25.73 -4.61 -12.66
N PHE A 401 -26.19 -3.92 -11.61
CA PHE A 401 -26.69 -4.55 -10.39
C PHE A 401 -27.97 -5.34 -10.64
N SER A 402 -28.91 -4.81 -11.43
CA SER A 402 -30.14 -5.54 -11.79
C SER A 402 -29.83 -6.85 -12.54
N SER A 403 -28.96 -6.79 -13.55
CA SER A 403 -28.49 -7.98 -14.29
C SER A 403 -27.77 -8.99 -13.39
N PHE A 404 -26.98 -8.50 -12.42
CA PHE A 404 -26.28 -9.35 -11.47
C PHE A 404 -27.26 -10.02 -10.49
N VAL A 405 -28.25 -9.29 -9.97
CA VAL A 405 -29.28 -9.85 -9.09
C VAL A 405 -30.12 -10.90 -9.81
N ASP A 406 -30.52 -10.65 -11.06
CA ASP A 406 -31.19 -11.65 -11.92
C ASP A 406 -30.36 -12.93 -12.03
N THR A 407 -29.04 -12.80 -12.17
CA THR A 407 -28.12 -13.94 -12.27
C THR A 407 -28.04 -14.73 -10.97
N ILE A 408 -27.78 -14.07 -9.83
CA ILE A 408 -27.52 -14.78 -8.57
C ILE A 408 -28.78 -15.37 -7.94
N THR A 409 -29.96 -14.79 -8.19
CA THR A 409 -31.22 -15.26 -7.59
C THR A 409 -31.76 -16.54 -8.22
N VAL A 410 -31.39 -16.83 -9.47
CA VAL A 410 -31.77 -18.06 -10.18
C VAL A 410 -30.65 -19.10 -10.22
N ASN A 411 -29.46 -18.76 -9.73
CA ASN A 411 -28.30 -19.64 -9.76
C ASN A 411 -28.31 -20.62 -8.58
N ASN A 412 -28.70 -21.86 -8.86
CA ASN A 412 -28.79 -22.95 -7.87
C ASN A 412 -27.43 -23.38 -7.29
N ASN A 413 -26.30 -22.92 -7.85
CA ASN A 413 -24.96 -23.20 -7.32
C ASN A 413 -24.54 -22.19 -6.25
N LEU A 414 -25.38 -21.18 -5.98
CA LEU A 414 -25.15 -20.15 -4.98
C LEU A 414 -26.12 -20.32 -3.81
N LEU A 415 -25.58 -20.28 -2.59
CA LEU A 415 -26.38 -20.13 -1.39
C LEU A 415 -26.25 -18.70 -0.87
N LEU A 416 -27.24 -17.86 -1.16
CA LEU A 416 -27.29 -16.48 -0.67
C LEU A 416 -27.27 -16.48 0.87
N ARG A 417 -26.31 -15.77 1.44
CA ARG A 417 -26.12 -15.71 2.90
C ARG A 417 -25.55 -14.36 3.29
N SER A 418 -26.13 -13.74 4.32
CA SER A 418 -25.62 -12.46 4.83
C SER A 418 -24.38 -12.65 5.67
N GLY A 419 -23.52 -11.63 5.67
CA GLY A 419 -22.47 -11.48 6.67
C GLY A 419 -23.01 -10.94 7.97
N ASP A 420 -22.23 -11.11 9.04
CA ASP A 420 -22.51 -10.52 10.35
C ASP A 420 -22.82 -9.03 10.28
N GLY A 421 -23.90 -8.62 10.95
CA GLY A 421 -24.34 -7.23 11.02
C GLY A 421 -25.12 -6.77 9.79
N VAL A 422 -25.32 -7.62 8.78
CA VAL A 422 -26.16 -7.34 7.61
C VAL A 422 -27.41 -8.20 7.66
N SER A 423 -28.58 -7.55 7.58
CA SER A 423 -29.88 -8.21 7.72
C SER A 423 -30.24 -9.13 6.55
N GLN A 424 -29.72 -8.85 5.35
CA GLN A 424 -30.04 -9.56 4.11
C GLN A 424 -28.78 -9.79 3.25
N PRO A 425 -28.73 -10.87 2.46
CA PRO A 425 -27.58 -11.21 1.62
C PRO A 425 -27.39 -10.25 0.45
N ILE A 426 -28.44 -9.55 0.02
CA ILE A 426 -28.42 -8.57 -1.07
C ILE A 426 -28.96 -7.25 -0.55
N TYR A 427 -28.20 -6.16 -0.73
CA TYR A 427 -28.65 -4.84 -0.30
C TYR A 427 -28.05 -3.70 -1.12
N VAL A 428 -28.74 -2.56 -1.07
CA VAL A 428 -28.31 -1.28 -1.64
C VAL A 428 -28.26 -0.26 -0.51
N GLN A 429 -27.14 0.44 -0.38
CA GLN A 429 -26.92 1.47 0.63
C GLN A 429 -26.54 2.80 -0.05
N GLY A 430 -27.11 3.91 0.40
CA GLY A 430 -26.74 5.26 -0.08
C GLY A 430 -27.80 6.31 0.27
N ASP A 431 -27.68 7.50 -0.34
CA ASP A 431 -28.75 8.50 -0.29
C ASP A 431 -30.02 8.02 -1.04
N SER A 432 -31.11 8.75 -0.84
CA SER A 432 -32.41 8.43 -1.44
C SER A 432 -32.37 8.41 -2.97
N THR A 433 -31.59 9.28 -3.62
CA THR A 433 -31.47 9.32 -5.08
C THR A 433 -30.81 8.05 -5.59
N TYR A 434 -29.66 7.67 -5.01
CA TYR A 434 -28.94 6.45 -5.35
C TYR A 434 -29.80 5.21 -5.12
N VAL A 435 -30.37 5.07 -3.92
CA VAL A 435 -31.19 3.90 -3.56
C VAL A 435 -32.41 3.78 -4.47
N ASN A 436 -33.12 4.88 -4.73
CA ASN A 436 -34.30 4.87 -5.60
C ASN A 436 -33.95 4.50 -7.05
N THR A 437 -32.84 5.00 -7.58
CA THR A 437 -32.39 4.67 -8.95
C THR A 437 -32.02 3.20 -9.07
N VAL A 438 -31.17 2.69 -8.17
CA VAL A 438 -30.69 1.30 -8.23
C VAL A 438 -31.82 0.31 -7.92
N HIS A 439 -32.55 0.53 -6.83
CA HIS A 439 -33.67 -0.35 -6.47
C HIS A 439 -34.83 -0.23 -7.48
N GLY A 440 -35.03 0.95 -8.07
CA GLY A 440 -36.04 1.19 -9.10
C GLY A 440 -35.86 0.33 -10.35
N ALA A 441 -34.59 0.11 -10.76
CA ALA A 441 -34.21 -0.70 -11.92
C ALA A 441 -34.38 -2.22 -11.73
N LEU A 442 -34.63 -2.69 -10.50
CA LEU A 442 -34.88 -4.10 -10.23
C LEU A 442 -36.26 -4.54 -10.76
N SER A 443 -36.33 -5.80 -11.18
CA SER A 443 -37.60 -6.47 -11.45
C SER A 443 -38.48 -6.52 -10.19
N SER A 444 -39.81 -6.62 -10.35
CA SER A 444 -40.73 -6.70 -9.20
C SER A 444 -40.43 -7.89 -8.28
N ALA A 445 -39.92 -9.00 -8.82
CA ALA A 445 -39.51 -10.16 -8.03
C ALA A 445 -38.26 -9.85 -7.20
N ASN A 446 -37.26 -9.19 -7.80
CA ASN A 446 -36.00 -8.89 -7.12
C ASN A 446 -36.15 -7.81 -6.04
N LYS A 447 -37.08 -6.86 -6.20
CA LYS A 447 -37.40 -5.85 -5.17
C LYS A 447 -37.78 -6.46 -3.82
N ALA A 448 -38.30 -7.69 -3.79
CA ALA A 448 -38.68 -8.36 -2.55
C ALA A 448 -37.49 -8.97 -1.79
N VAL A 449 -36.36 -9.22 -2.46
CA VAL A 449 -35.18 -9.90 -1.87
C VAL A 449 -33.99 -8.96 -1.67
N VAL A 450 -34.04 -7.76 -2.23
CA VAL A 450 -33.01 -6.73 -2.07
C VAL A 450 -33.40 -5.77 -0.94
N ASN A 451 -32.58 -5.68 0.10
CA ASN A 451 -32.77 -4.72 1.17
C ASN A 451 -32.31 -3.31 0.77
N GLN A 452 -32.89 -2.29 1.39
CA GLN A 452 -32.52 -0.89 1.20
C GLN A 452 -32.03 -0.30 2.52
N GLU A 453 -30.94 0.45 2.47
CA GLU A 453 -30.37 1.15 3.62
C GLU A 453 -30.11 2.61 3.26
N LEU A 454 -31.00 3.49 3.73
CA LEU A 454 -30.90 4.93 3.49
C LEU A 454 -29.90 5.55 4.45
N ARG A 455 -29.08 6.45 3.89
CA ARG A 455 -28.02 7.18 4.57
C ARG A 455 -28.28 8.67 4.38
N GLU A 456 -28.44 9.40 5.50
CA GLU A 456 -28.83 10.82 5.52
C GLU A 456 -27.62 11.77 5.56
N GLU A 457 -26.41 11.23 5.56
CA GLU A 457 -25.18 12.01 5.49
C GLU A 457 -25.08 12.80 4.18
N GLU A 458 -24.44 13.98 4.21
CA GLU A 458 -24.28 14.86 3.03
C GLU A 458 -23.52 14.16 1.88
N THR A 459 -22.53 13.32 2.21
CA THR A 459 -21.81 12.46 1.27
C THR A 459 -21.77 11.05 1.83
N PRO A 460 -22.82 10.24 1.60
CA PRO A 460 -22.91 8.91 2.20
C PRO A 460 -22.02 7.91 1.46
N TYR A 461 -21.62 6.86 2.15
CA TYR A 461 -21.01 5.71 1.49
C TYR A 461 -22.08 4.94 0.69
N ARG A 462 -21.95 4.96 -0.64
CA ARG A 462 -22.86 4.32 -1.59
C ARG A 462 -22.29 3.00 -2.09
N VAL A 463 -23.05 1.93 -1.97
CA VAL A 463 -22.64 0.60 -2.46
C VAL A 463 -23.87 -0.27 -2.74
N SER A 464 -23.76 -1.09 -3.78
CA SER A 464 -24.67 -2.21 -4.01
C SER A 464 -23.91 -3.51 -3.81
N ARG A 465 -24.42 -4.41 -2.95
CA ARG A 465 -23.67 -5.58 -2.51
C ARG A 465 -24.52 -6.85 -2.50
N ALA A 466 -23.89 -7.97 -2.82
CA ALA A 466 -24.40 -9.30 -2.52
C ALA A 466 -23.32 -10.18 -1.87
N SER A 467 -23.74 -11.13 -1.04
CA SER A 467 -22.88 -12.20 -0.51
C SER A 467 -23.52 -13.57 -0.64
N ALA A 468 -22.71 -14.57 -0.97
CA ALA A 468 -23.14 -15.95 -1.18
C ALA A 468 -22.04 -16.94 -0.80
N LEU A 469 -22.44 -18.18 -0.57
CA LEU A 469 -21.54 -19.33 -0.57
C LEU A 469 -21.56 -19.97 -1.96
N VAL A 470 -20.38 -20.22 -2.53
CA VAL A 470 -20.19 -20.67 -3.90
C VAL A 470 -19.74 -22.14 -3.93
N GLY A 471 -20.43 -22.95 -4.72
CA GLY A 471 -20.08 -24.34 -4.96
C GLY A 471 -20.31 -25.27 -3.75
N PRO A 472 -20.01 -26.57 -3.90
CA PRO A 472 -20.28 -27.58 -2.88
C PRO A 472 -19.45 -27.41 -1.60
N GLU A 473 -18.29 -26.76 -1.71
CA GLU A 473 -17.43 -26.45 -0.56
C GLU A 473 -17.93 -25.26 0.26
N GLY A 474 -18.92 -24.52 -0.25
CA GLY A 474 -19.50 -23.37 0.44
C GLY A 474 -18.52 -22.20 0.57
N LEU A 475 -17.80 -21.84 -0.50
CA LEU A 475 -16.79 -20.80 -0.47
C LEU A 475 -17.43 -19.40 -0.30
N PRO A 476 -17.08 -18.62 0.74
CA PRO A 476 -17.72 -17.33 0.97
C PRO A 476 -17.21 -16.24 0.03
N VAL A 477 -18.11 -15.70 -0.78
CA VAL A 477 -17.82 -14.64 -1.75
C VAL A 477 -18.72 -13.43 -1.51
N GLU A 478 -18.10 -12.25 -1.50
CA GLU A 478 -18.76 -10.96 -1.48
C GLU A 478 -18.53 -10.23 -2.81
N VAL A 479 -19.59 -9.68 -3.40
CA VAL A 479 -19.51 -8.80 -4.57
C VAL A 479 -20.03 -7.43 -4.19
N GLN A 480 -19.21 -6.41 -4.39
CA GLN A 480 -19.59 -5.00 -4.30
C GLN A 480 -19.60 -4.40 -5.70
N ILE A 481 -20.59 -3.56 -5.99
CA ILE A 481 -20.72 -2.82 -7.23
C ILE A 481 -20.81 -1.34 -6.86
N MET A 482 -19.88 -0.55 -7.40
CA MET A 482 -19.73 0.87 -7.10
C MET A 482 -19.46 1.67 -8.38
N THR A 483 -19.85 2.95 -8.38
CA THR A 483 -19.44 3.86 -9.44
C THR A 483 -17.94 4.16 -9.33
N ASP A 484 -17.30 4.57 -10.43
CA ASP A 484 -15.90 5.02 -10.37
C ASP A 484 -15.76 6.27 -9.47
N LEU A 485 -16.74 7.17 -9.49
CA LEU A 485 -16.77 8.31 -8.57
C LEU A 485 -16.83 7.88 -7.10
N ASP A 486 -17.80 7.04 -6.71
CA ASP A 486 -17.93 6.61 -5.31
C ASP A 486 -16.69 5.87 -4.84
N ARG A 487 -16.03 5.12 -5.73
CA ARG A 487 -14.74 4.50 -5.45
C ARG A 487 -13.63 5.53 -5.20
N LYS A 488 -13.59 6.61 -5.98
CA LYS A 488 -12.64 7.72 -5.78
C LYS A 488 -12.93 8.45 -4.47
N LEU A 489 -14.18 8.78 -4.19
CA LEU A 489 -14.62 9.38 -2.92
C LEU A 489 -14.29 8.51 -1.71
N ALA A 490 -14.45 7.19 -1.82
CA ALA A 490 -14.05 6.22 -0.79
C ALA A 490 -12.53 6.18 -0.53
N ARG A 491 -11.73 6.94 -1.27
CA ARG A 491 -10.29 7.15 -1.03
C ARG A 491 -9.96 8.58 -0.65
N THR A 492 -10.69 9.56 -1.16
CA THR A 492 -10.32 10.98 -1.05
C THR A 492 -11.23 11.83 -0.17
N ASP A 493 -12.35 11.28 0.28
CA ASP A 493 -13.42 12.03 0.93
C ASP A 493 -13.82 11.44 2.30
N VAL A 494 -14.91 11.95 2.90
CA VAL A 494 -15.47 11.53 4.20
C VAL A 494 -15.81 10.05 4.26
N THR A 495 -16.06 9.42 3.11
CA THR A 495 -16.34 7.99 2.98
C THR A 495 -15.08 7.14 2.99
N SER A 496 -13.89 7.75 3.04
CA SER A 496 -12.63 7.03 3.10
C SER A 496 -12.43 6.29 4.42
N HIS A 497 -11.82 5.11 4.31
CA HIS A 497 -11.49 4.30 5.50
C HIS A 497 -10.61 5.05 6.50
N ALA A 498 -9.72 5.94 6.03
CA ALA A 498 -8.87 6.75 6.89
C ALA A 498 -9.69 7.74 7.73
N VAL A 499 -10.66 8.44 7.12
CA VAL A 499 -11.52 9.41 7.83
C VAL A 499 -12.45 8.69 8.80
N TYR A 500 -13.05 7.57 8.38
CA TYR A 500 -13.90 6.74 9.23
C TYR A 500 -13.16 6.24 10.48
N LYS A 501 -11.94 5.72 10.31
CA LYS A 501 -11.09 5.26 11.44
C LYS A 501 -10.68 6.39 12.39
N ASN A 502 -10.76 7.65 11.97
CA ASN A 502 -10.37 8.83 12.74
C ASN A 502 -11.56 9.65 13.27
N ASN A 503 -12.77 9.08 13.29
CA ASN A 503 -14.01 9.74 13.73
C ASN A 503 -14.31 11.09 13.04
N GLY A 504 -13.84 11.31 11.80
CA GLY A 504 -14.12 12.54 11.05
C GLY A 504 -13.35 13.80 11.50
N ASN A 505 -12.37 13.69 12.40
CA ASN A 505 -11.74 14.85 13.05
C ASN A 505 -10.64 15.58 12.23
N ASP A 506 -10.32 15.14 11.01
CA ASP A 506 -9.20 15.72 10.23
C ASP A 506 -9.65 16.22 8.85
N SER A 507 -8.93 17.23 8.33
CA SER A 507 -9.25 17.89 7.06
C SER A 507 -9.11 16.93 5.88
N LEU A 508 -10.11 16.79 5.02
CA LEU A 508 -10.03 15.96 3.79
C LEU A 508 -8.92 16.40 2.81
N ARG A 509 -8.41 17.62 2.99
CA ARG A 509 -7.41 18.25 2.12
C ARG A 509 -6.14 17.41 1.94
N TRP A 510 -5.74 16.66 2.97
CA TRP A 510 -4.53 15.83 2.89
C TRP A 510 -4.69 14.66 1.91
N LEU A 511 -5.86 14.02 1.87
CA LEU A 511 -6.17 12.94 0.94
C LEU A 511 -6.20 13.44 -0.50
N GLN A 512 -6.91 14.55 -0.75
CA GLN A 512 -6.99 15.17 -2.07
C GLN A 512 -5.61 15.59 -2.59
N LYS A 513 -4.78 16.18 -1.72
CA LYS A 513 -3.41 16.58 -2.07
C LYS A 513 -2.52 15.38 -2.37
N LEU A 514 -2.62 14.30 -1.58
CA LEU A 514 -1.91 13.05 -1.88
C LEU A 514 -2.31 12.52 -3.24
N HIS A 515 -3.61 12.43 -3.52
CA HIS A 515 -4.12 11.91 -4.78
C HIS A 515 -3.63 12.73 -5.99
N LYS A 516 -3.66 14.06 -5.89
CA LYS A 516 -3.09 14.96 -6.92
C LYS A 516 -1.62 14.67 -7.22
N ARG A 517 -0.86 14.26 -6.21
CA ARG A 517 0.57 13.99 -6.32
C ARG A 517 0.86 12.60 -6.90
N VAL A 518 -0.06 11.64 -6.80
CA VAL A 518 0.05 10.33 -7.47
C VAL A 518 0.13 10.49 -8.99
N GLU A 519 -0.62 11.42 -9.56
CA GLU A 519 -0.59 11.67 -11.00
C GLU A 519 0.72 12.34 -11.46
N HIS A 520 1.34 13.14 -10.58
CA HIS A 520 2.69 13.63 -10.81
C HIS A 520 3.74 12.52 -10.77
N MET A 521 3.54 11.50 -9.94
CA MET A 521 4.38 10.30 -9.92
C MET A 521 4.22 9.51 -11.23
N LYS A 522 3.01 9.37 -11.79
CA LYS A 522 2.80 8.61 -13.04
C LYS A 522 3.24 9.37 -14.29
N TYR A 523 2.99 10.68 -14.37
CA TYR A 523 3.08 11.43 -15.62
C TYR A 523 3.88 12.75 -15.49
N GLY A 524 4.25 13.17 -14.28
CA GLY A 524 4.90 14.46 -14.01
C GLY A 524 6.44 14.38 -13.90
N LYS A 525 7.05 15.56 -13.74
CA LYS A 525 8.52 15.77 -13.56
C LYS A 525 8.98 15.73 -12.09
N GLY A 526 8.19 15.15 -11.19
CA GLY A 526 8.44 15.10 -9.74
C GLY A 526 8.02 16.37 -8.96
N ASN A 527 8.31 16.41 -7.65
CA ASN A 527 8.05 17.57 -6.80
C ASN A 527 9.06 18.70 -7.05
N PRO A 528 8.64 19.93 -7.40
CA PRO A 528 9.58 21.04 -7.59
C PRO A 528 10.35 21.43 -6.32
N ILE A 529 9.74 21.28 -5.13
CA ILE A 529 10.41 21.51 -3.85
C ILE A 529 11.48 20.45 -3.64
N SER A 530 11.11 19.16 -3.72
CA SER A 530 12.09 18.06 -3.58
C SER A 530 13.22 18.21 -4.58
N ARG A 531 12.94 18.49 -5.86
CA ARG A 531 13.96 18.69 -6.90
C ARG A 531 14.91 19.85 -6.61
N ALA A 532 14.40 20.95 -6.08
CA ALA A 532 15.25 22.06 -5.64
C ALA A 532 16.16 21.65 -4.46
N MET A 533 15.63 20.85 -3.54
CA MET A 533 16.39 20.34 -2.41
C MET A 533 17.41 19.28 -2.82
N GLY A 534 17.06 18.35 -3.70
CA GLY A 534 17.99 17.36 -4.25
C GLY A 534 19.11 18.00 -5.06
N LYS A 535 18.85 19.10 -5.79
CA LYS A 535 19.94 19.91 -6.39
C LYS A 535 20.89 20.50 -5.34
N THR A 536 20.35 20.93 -4.21
CA THR A 536 21.15 21.44 -3.08
C THR A 536 21.94 20.31 -2.43
N ALA A 537 21.31 19.14 -2.23
CA ALA A 537 21.93 17.90 -1.76
C ALA A 537 23.13 17.52 -2.63
N LEU A 538 22.90 17.41 -3.94
CA LEU A 538 23.89 17.11 -4.95
C LEU A 538 25.09 18.06 -4.87
N THR A 539 24.84 19.36 -4.74
CA THR A 539 25.89 20.38 -4.59
C THR A 539 26.67 20.21 -3.29
N ALA A 540 26.01 19.86 -2.19
CA ALA A 540 26.66 19.65 -0.90
C ALA A 540 27.50 18.37 -0.86
N ILE A 541 27.01 17.27 -1.45
CA ILE A 541 27.72 15.99 -1.56
C ILE A 541 28.98 16.15 -2.40
N THR A 542 28.85 16.73 -3.59
CA THR A 542 29.99 16.98 -4.50
C THR A 542 31.06 17.87 -3.90
N ARG A 543 30.69 18.78 -2.97
CA ARG A 543 31.63 19.65 -2.23
C ARG A 543 32.15 19.03 -0.93
N GLY A 544 31.68 17.85 -0.52
CA GLY A 544 32.07 17.20 0.74
C GLY A 544 31.60 17.93 1.99
N VAL A 545 30.51 18.69 1.92
CA VAL A 545 29.94 19.46 3.05
C VAL A 545 28.54 19.00 3.44
N TYR A 546 28.12 17.82 2.97
CA TYR A 546 26.77 17.31 3.09
C TYR A 546 26.22 17.33 4.52
N PRO A 547 26.91 16.80 5.57
CA PRO A 547 26.32 16.76 6.91
C PRO A 547 26.01 18.16 7.50
N VAL A 548 26.78 19.18 7.11
CA VAL A 548 26.67 20.54 7.68
C VAL A 548 25.48 21.30 7.10
N MET A 549 25.12 21.04 5.84
CA MET A 549 24.11 21.81 5.11
C MET A 549 22.71 21.19 5.15
N PHE A 550 22.55 20.01 5.76
CA PHE A 550 21.44 19.10 5.42
C PHE A 550 20.55 18.66 6.57
N ALA A 551 20.75 19.20 7.77
CA ALA A 551 19.77 19.01 8.84
C ALA A 551 18.40 19.52 8.35
N PRO A 552 17.29 18.76 8.47
CA PRO A 552 15.96 19.18 8.02
C PRO A 552 15.56 20.57 8.52
N ASN A 553 15.95 20.91 9.76
CA ASN A 553 15.78 22.22 10.37
C ASN A 553 16.52 23.37 9.64
N ALA A 554 17.64 23.09 8.98
CA ALA A 554 18.47 24.08 8.28
C ALA A 554 18.00 24.35 6.83
N LEU A 555 17.36 23.38 6.18
CA LEU A 555 16.92 23.48 4.79
C LEU A 555 15.45 23.87 4.63
N TYR A 556 14.54 23.23 5.34
CA TYR A 556 13.10 23.43 5.14
C TYR A 556 12.56 24.65 5.89
N ARG A 557 13.06 24.96 7.11
CA ARG A 557 12.65 26.17 7.85
C ARG A 557 13.13 27.48 7.21
N LYS A 558 14.22 27.47 6.43
CA LYS A 558 14.72 28.68 5.74
C LYS A 558 13.74 29.23 4.69
N ARG A 559 12.79 28.44 4.19
CA ARG A 559 11.74 28.92 3.27
C ARG A 559 10.49 29.48 3.95
N ALA A 560 10.24 29.17 5.23
CA ALA A 560 9.13 29.78 5.98
C ALA A 560 9.33 31.28 6.26
N ILE A 561 10.53 31.82 6.03
CA ILE A 561 10.88 33.22 6.24
C ILE A 561 10.84 34.03 4.92
N VAL A 562 10.73 33.37 3.75
CA VAL A 562 10.78 34.03 2.44
C VAL A 562 9.40 34.12 1.76
N SER A 563 8.34 33.71 2.45
CA SER A 563 6.95 33.82 1.98
C SER A 563 6.07 34.66 2.92
N VAL A 564 6.63 35.74 3.48
CA VAL A 564 5.84 36.86 4.03
C VAL A 564 5.79 37.96 2.99
#